data_AF-A0A1I2IK56-F1
#
_entry.id   AF-A0A1I2IK56-F1
#
_cell.length_a   1.000
_cell.length_b   1.000
_cell.length_c   1.000
_cell.angle_alpha   90.00
_cell.angle_beta   90.00
_cell.angle_gamma   90.00
#
_symmetry.space_group_name_H-M   'P 1'
#
loop_
_entity.id
_entity.type
_entity.pdbx_description
1 polymer ?
#
loop_
_entity_poly.entity_id
_entity_poly.type
_entity_poly.pdbx_seq_one_letter_code
_entity_poly.pdbx_strand_id
1 'polypeptide(L)'
;MKLINLIDEIKEGIDINTLLRRELGTDLSELVDLCIVELCMRDLISLESEVKLFNSDSISDMRNFQINGINYVSLLPFDMFLEFVEEAKKLPQFPTSLSIAERFLDYIENDA
;
A
#
# COMPACT_ATOMS: atom_id res chain seq x y z
N MET A 1 0.95 -9.79 -0.42
CA MET A 1 2.04 -9.51 -1.39
C MET A 1 3.19 -8.81 -0.66
N LYS A 2 4.43 -8.77 -1.15
CA LYS A 2 5.51 -7.95 -0.54
C LYS A 2 5.41 -6.50 -1.05
N LEU A 3 5.81 -5.51 -0.22
CA LEU A 3 5.78 -4.09 -0.61
C LEU A 3 6.59 -3.82 -1.89
N ILE A 4 7.77 -4.42 -2.02
CA ILE A 4 8.64 -4.26 -3.18
C ILE A 4 7.94 -4.70 -4.47
N ASN A 5 7.22 -5.84 -4.43
CA ASN A 5 6.49 -6.35 -5.59
C ASN A 5 5.33 -5.41 -5.99
N LEU A 6 4.63 -4.84 -5.02
CA LEU A 6 3.58 -3.85 -5.28
C LEU A 6 4.17 -2.61 -5.97
N ILE A 7 5.31 -2.12 -5.48
CA ILE A 7 6.01 -0.98 -6.09
C ILE A 7 6.49 -1.33 -7.51
N ASP A 8 7.00 -2.54 -7.73
CA ASP A 8 7.40 -3.01 -9.06
C ASP A 8 6.22 -2.97 -10.05
N GLU A 9 5.07 -3.53 -9.66
CA GLU A 9 3.88 -3.50 -10.51
C GLU A 9 3.42 -2.07 -10.85
N ILE A 10 3.43 -1.15 -9.87
CA ILE A 10 3.10 0.26 -10.10
C ILE A 10 4.10 0.91 -11.06
N LYS A 11 5.39 0.64 -10.89
CA LYS A 11 6.44 1.17 -11.79
C LYS A 11 6.32 0.63 -13.21
N GLU A 12 5.93 -0.63 -13.36
CA GLU A 12 5.67 -1.26 -14.65
C GLU A 12 4.36 -0.78 -15.29
N GLY A 13 3.57 0.01 -14.58
CA GLY A 13 2.35 0.63 -15.08
C GLY A 13 1.14 -0.28 -15.03
N ILE A 14 1.03 -1.12 -13.98
CA ILE A 14 -0.17 -1.90 -13.73
C ILE A 14 -1.41 -0.99 -13.72
N ASP A 15 -2.49 -1.45 -14.35
CA ASP A 15 -3.78 -0.80 -14.23
C ASP A 15 -4.29 -0.92 -12.78
N ILE A 16 -4.49 0.23 -12.12
CA ILE A 16 -4.88 0.28 -10.69
C ILE A 16 -6.21 -0.45 -10.46
N ASN A 17 -7.14 -0.39 -11.41
CA ASN A 17 -8.39 -1.14 -11.31
C ASN A 17 -8.14 -2.66 -11.34
N THR A 18 -7.24 -3.13 -12.19
CA THR A 18 -6.85 -4.54 -12.23
C THR A 18 -6.21 -4.97 -10.91
N LEU A 19 -5.32 -4.14 -10.35
CA LEU A 19 -4.70 -4.38 -9.05
C LEU A 19 -5.75 -4.47 -7.92
N LEU A 20 -6.64 -3.49 -7.82
CA LEU A 20 -7.66 -3.45 -6.77
C LEU A 20 -8.66 -4.60 -6.87
N ARG A 21 -9.08 -5.00 -8.09
CA ARG A 21 -9.93 -6.19 -8.29
C ARG A 21 -9.27 -7.45 -7.74
N ARG A 22 -7.96 -7.59 -7.98
CA ARG A 22 -7.18 -8.75 -7.54
C ARG A 22 -7.06 -8.81 -6.03
N GLU A 23 -6.77 -7.69 -5.37
CA GLU A 23 -6.50 -7.66 -3.93
C GLU A 23 -7.78 -7.59 -3.07
N LEU A 24 -8.80 -6.86 -3.52
CA LEU A 24 -10.03 -6.65 -2.75
C LEU A 24 -11.14 -7.66 -3.11
N GLY A 25 -11.06 -8.30 -4.28
CA GLY A 25 -12.04 -9.30 -4.72
C GLY A 25 -13.43 -8.73 -4.99
N THR A 26 -13.58 -7.42 -5.11
CA THR A 26 -14.85 -6.73 -5.35
C THR A 26 -14.92 -6.18 -6.77
N ASP A 27 -16.14 -6.12 -7.33
CA ASP A 27 -16.36 -5.43 -8.61
C ASP A 27 -16.26 -3.92 -8.37
N LEU A 28 -15.21 -3.32 -8.91
CA LEU A 28 -14.81 -1.93 -8.61
C LEU A 28 -15.77 -0.85 -9.12
N SER A 29 -16.95 -1.20 -9.61
CA SER A 29 -17.98 -0.21 -9.94
C SER A 29 -18.32 0.69 -8.75
N GLU A 30 -17.97 0.29 -7.53
CA GLU A 30 -18.19 1.04 -6.28
C GLU A 30 -16.92 1.69 -5.70
N LEU A 31 -15.71 1.29 -6.11
CA LEU A 31 -14.44 1.85 -5.62
C LEU A 31 -14.00 3.04 -6.47
N VAL A 32 -14.88 4.02 -6.58
CA VAL A 32 -14.64 5.27 -7.34
C VAL A 32 -13.64 6.17 -6.60
N ASP A 33 -13.42 5.94 -5.31
CA ASP A 33 -12.51 6.73 -4.48
C ASP A 33 -11.36 5.85 -3.97
N LEU A 34 -10.13 6.19 -4.36
CA LEU A 34 -8.93 5.51 -3.86
C LEU A 34 -8.62 5.88 -2.41
N CYS A 35 -9.21 6.98 -1.90
CA CYS A 35 -9.04 7.42 -0.51
C CYS A 35 -9.68 6.44 0.49
N ILE A 36 -10.61 5.58 0.04
CA ILE A 36 -11.22 4.54 0.88
C ILE A 36 -10.49 3.20 0.80
N VAL A 37 -9.34 3.14 0.14
CA VAL A 37 -8.48 1.95 0.13
C VAL A 37 -7.29 2.21 1.03
N GLU A 38 -7.08 1.36 2.02
CA GLU A 38 -6.00 1.46 3.00
C GLU A 38 -4.89 0.47 2.67
N LEU A 39 -3.65 0.96 2.58
CA LEU A 39 -2.47 0.11 2.50
C LEU A 39 -2.07 -0.30 3.92
N CYS A 40 -2.12 -1.60 4.18
CA CYS A 40 -1.79 -2.16 5.48
C CYS A 40 -0.63 -3.14 5.39
N MET A 41 0.11 -3.26 6.48
CA MET A 41 1.21 -4.22 6.62
C MET A 41 0.88 -5.25 7.70
N ARG A 42 1.17 -6.51 7.41
CA ARG A 42 0.91 -7.63 8.30
C ARG A 42 1.93 -7.67 9.44
N ASP A 43 1.43 -7.90 10.65
CA ASP A 43 2.15 -8.08 11.91
C ASP A 43 2.98 -6.87 12.38
N LEU A 44 3.93 -6.38 11.59
CA LEU A 44 4.82 -5.26 11.94
C LEU A 44 5.31 -4.50 10.70
N ILE A 45 5.76 -3.26 10.89
CA ILE A 45 6.33 -2.44 9.82
C ILE A 45 7.75 -2.94 9.50
N SER A 46 7.93 -3.61 8.35
CA SER A 46 9.21 -4.14 7.87
C SER A 46 9.14 -4.50 6.39
N LEU A 47 10.28 -4.46 5.71
CA LEU A 47 10.43 -4.96 4.33
C LEU A 47 10.05 -6.44 4.20
N GLU A 48 10.21 -7.21 5.27
CA GLU A 48 9.87 -8.63 5.28
C GLU A 48 8.39 -8.91 5.51
N SER A 49 7.61 -7.90 5.88
CA SER A 49 6.18 -8.07 6.08
C SER A 49 5.42 -8.08 4.76
N GLU A 50 4.28 -8.74 4.77
CA GLU A 50 3.35 -8.69 3.65
C GLU A 50 2.52 -7.41 3.73
N VAL A 51 2.26 -6.79 2.60
CA VAL A 51 1.25 -5.76 2.43
C VAL A 51 -0.06 -6.36 1.95
N LYS A 52 -1.15 -5.70 2.34
CA LYS A 52 -2.51 -6.01 1.94
C LYS A 52 -3.33 -4.73 1.83
N LEU A 53 -4.20 -4.68 0.84
CA LEU A 53 -5.15 -3.60 0.67
C LEU A 53 -6.47 -3.97 1.36
N PHE A 54 -7.08 -2.97 2.00
CA PHE A 54 -8.40 -3.10 2.59
C PHE A 54 -9.28 -1.93 2.16
N ASN A 55 -10.59 -2.13 2.15
CA ASN A 55 -11.50 -1.00 2.18
C ASN A 55 -11.47 -0.40 3.59
N SER A 56 -11.31 0.91 3.73
CA SER A 56 -11.32 1.62 5.02
C SER A 56 -12.57 1.28 5.84
N ASP A 57 -13.73 1.14 5.18
CA ASP A 57 -15.00 0.78 5.83
C ASP A 57 -15.00 -0.64 6.43
N SER A 58 -14.06 -1.49 6.00
CA SER A 58 -13.94 -2.88 6.45
C SER A 58 -12.95 -3.06 7.60
N ILE A 59 -12.24 -1.99 8.00
CA ILE A 59 -11.22 -2.04 9.04
C ILE A 59 -11.54 -1.06 10.17
N SER A 60 -10.88 -1.26 11.32
CA SER A 60 -11.04 -0.36 12.46
C SER A 60 -10.29 0.95 12.20
N ASP A 61 -10.79 2.07 12.74
CA ASP A 61 -10.10 3.39 12.76
C ASP A 61 -8.80 3.39 13.60
N MET A 62 -8.32 2.22 14.03
CA MET A 62 -7.11 2.07 14.81
C MET A 62 -5.96 1.74 13.87
N ARG A 63 -4.82 2.43 14.06
CA ARG A 63 -3.59 2.12 13.31
C ARG A 63 -3.22 0.64 13.40
N ASN A 64 -3.45 0.00 14.54
CA ASN A 64 -3.25 -1.44 14.71
C ASN A 64 -4.60 -2.12 14.88
N PHE A 65 -4.87 -3.14 14.07
CA PHE A 65 -6.13 -3.88 14.12
C PHE A 65 -5.90 -5.35 13.81
N GLN A 66 -6.92 -6.18 14.03
CA GLN A 66 -6.83 -7.62 13.82
C GLN A 66 -8.01 -8.11 12.97
N ILE A 67 -7.72 -8.94 11.97
CA ILE A 67 -8.73 -9.61 11.14
C ILE A 67 -8.40 -11.09 11.12
N ASN A 68 -9.37 -11.93 11.50
CA ASN A 68 -9.23 -13.38 11.54
C ASN A 68 -7.97 -13.87 12.30
N GLY A 69 -7.62 -13.18 13.39
CA GLY A 69 -6.44 -13.51 14.22
C GLY A 69 -5.10 -13.04 13.64
N ILE A 70 -5.09 -12.32 12.52
CA ILE A 70 -3.89 -11.74 11.91
C ILE A 70 -3.85 -10.25 12.24
N ASN A 71 -2.72 -9.78 12.77
CA ASN A 71 -2.53 -8.37 13.09
C ASN A 71 -2.13 -7.59 11.84
N TYR A 72 -2.62 -6.38 11.74
CA TYR A 72 -2.32 -5.44 10.67
C TYR A 72 -2.03 -4.06 11.24
N VAL A 73 -1.12 -3.37 10.58
CA VAL A 73 -0.79 -1.97 10.79
C VAL A 73 -1.25 -1.20 9.56
N SER A 74 -2.25 -0.32 9.70
CA SER A 74 -2.58 0.67 8.66
C SER A 74 -1.40 1.64 8.52
N LEU A 75 -1.00 1.86 7.27
CA LEU A 75 0.10 2.75 6.93
C LEU A 75 -0.45 4.11 6.48
N LEU A 76 -1.24 4.11 5.39
CA LEU A 76 -1.93 5.28 4.84
C LEU A 76 -2.94 4.86 3.76
N PRO A 77 -3.81 5.81 3.35
CA PRO A 77 -4.58 5.71 2.13
C PRO A 77 -3.75 5.33 0.90
N PHE A 78 -4.29 4.49 0.05
CA PHE A 78 -3.57 3.89 -1.08
C PHE A 78 -3.25 4.90 -2.18
N ASP A 79 -4.08 5.92 -2.36
CA ASP A 79 -3.82 7.05 -3.27
C ASP A 79 -2.55 7.81 -2.87
N MET A 80 -2.37 8.12 -1.58
CA MET A 80 -1.15 8.76 -1.08
C MET A 80 0.08 7.88 -1.30
N PHE A 81 -0.04 6.56 -1.20
CA PHE A 81 1.04 5.64 -1.54
C PHE A 81 1.37 5.64 -3.03
N LEU A 82 0.35 5.70 -3.90
CA LEU A 82 0.57 5.83 -5.35
C LEU A 82 1.30 7.14 -5.68
N GLU A 83 0.88 8.25 -5.08
CA GLU A 83 1.57 9.54 -5.22
C GLU A 83 3.02 9.44 -4.78
N PHE A 84 3.29 8.83 -3.62
CA PHE A 84 4.66 8.61 -3.14
C PHE A 84 5.52 7.84 -4.16
N VAL A 85 5.00 6.75 -4.73
CA VAL A 85 5.72 5.95 -5.74
C VAL A 85 5.95 6.76 -7.02
N GLU A 86 4.95 7.52 -7.49
CA GLU A 86 5.06 8.37 -8.67
C GLU A 86 6.04 9.53 -8.48
N GLU A 87 6.12 10.11 -7.29
CA GLU A 87 7.13 11.11 -6.96
C GLU A 87 8.53 10.51 -6.91
N ALA A 88 8.68 9.33 -6.30
CA ALA A 88 9.96 8.63 -6.25
C ALA A 88 10.49 8.33 -7.67
N LYS A 89 9.61 7.99 -8.63
CA LYS A 89 9.98 7.75 -10.04
C LYS A 89 10.57 8.96 -10.76
N LYS A 90 10.25 10.19 -10.32
CA LYS A 90 10.75 11.43 -10.94
C LYS A 90 12.19 11.78 -10.53
N LEU A 91 12.76 11.05 -9.57
CA LEU A 91 14.08 11.34 -9.06
C LEU A 91 15.17 10.94 -10.06
N PRO A 92 16.25 11.74 -10.17
CA PRO A 92 17.27 11.59 -11.21
C PRO A 92 18.08 10.29 -11.14
N GLN A 93 17.99 9.54 -10.04
CA GLN A 93 18.49 8.17 -9.94
C GLN A 93 17.27 7.25 -9.99
N PHE A 94 17.19 6.39 -11.01
CA PHE A 94 16.14 5.36 -11.11
C PHE A 94 16.08 4.55 -9.81
N PRO A 95 15.13 4.81 -8.91
CA PRO A 95 15.16 4.16 -7.63
C PRO A 95 14.71 2.71 -7.83
N THR A 96 15.51 1.78 -7.33
CA THR A 96 15.11 0.38 -7.26
C THR A 96 13.87 0.29 -6.37
N SER A 97 13.01 -0.70 -6.58
CA SER A 97 11.78 -0.82 -5.79
C SER A 97 12.08 -1.08 -4.32
N LEU A 98 13.24 -1.69 -4.02
CA LEU A 98 13.81 -1.74 -2.68
C LEU A 98 14.07 -0.34 -2.11
N SER A 99 14.77 0.55 -2.83
CA SER A 99 15.05 1.91 -2.33
C SER A 99 13.79 2.76 -2.13
N ILE A 100 12.74 2.54 -2.94
CA ILE A 100 11.44 3.20 -2.75
C ILE A 100 10.76 2.62 -1.50
N ALA A 101 10.77 1.30 -1.32
CA ALA A 101 10.21 0.65 -0.14
C ALA A 101 10.91 1.11 1.15
N GLU A 102 12.24 1.18 1.17
CA GLU A 102 13.02 1.68 2.31
C GLU A 102 12.63 3.11 2.67
N ARG A 103 12.57 4.01 1.68
CA ARG A 103 12.16 5.40 1.91
C ARG A 103 10.71 5.52 2.34
N PHE A 104 9.84 4.67 1.81
CA PHE A 104 8.44 4.65 2.20
C PHE A 104 8.31 4.26 3.68
N LEU A 105 8.98 3.19 4.11
CA LEU A 105 8.96 2.77 5.51
C LEU A 105 9.56 3.84 6.44
N ASP A 106 10.66 4.47 6.03
CA ASP A 106 11.24 5.60 6.77
C ASP A 106 10.25 6.77 6.91
N TYR A 107 9.50 7.09 5.85
CA TYR A 107 8.42 8.08 5.90
C TYR A 107 7.31 7.68 6.89
N ILE A 108 6.90 6.41 6.93
CA ILE A 108 5.88 5.93 7.89
C ILE A 108 6.34 5.99 9.35
N GLU A 109 7.62 5.73 9.59
CA GLU A 109 8.16 5.71 10.94
C GLU A 109 8.41 7.12 11.49
N ASN A 110 8.69 8.09 10.63
CA ASN A 110 9.13 9.43 11.05
C ASN A 110 8.11 10.56 10.81
N ASP A 111 7.24 10.45 9.80
CA ASP A 111 6.39 11.57 9.33
C ASP A 111 4.87 11.27 9.30
N ALA A 112 4.45 9.99 9.33
CA ALA A 112 3.04 9.58 9.19
C ALA A 112 2.25 9.43 10.51
#